data_AF-A0A3A5V9L2-F1
#
_entry.id   AF-A0A3A5V9L2-F1
#
_cell.length_a   1.000
_cell.length_b   1.000
_cell.length_c   1.000
_cell.angle_alpha   90.00
_cell.angle_beta   90.00
_cell.angle_gamma   90.00
#
_symmetry.space_group_name_H-M   'P 1'
#
loop_
_entity.id
_entity.type
_entity.pdbx_description
1 polymer ?
#
loop_
_entity_poly.entity_id
_entity_poly.type
_entity_poly.pdbx_seq_one_letter_code
_entity_poly.pdbx_strand_id
1 'polypeptide(L)'
;MKESNDDDNETKQKRARIEPHLMATFHEERVLFEERRIRKIAVATLTCDEWGVSIQLDPEDDNEPFTVSGAWSILSVWANRVGAAYVGWGITLVED
;
A
#
# COMPACT_ATOMS: atom_id res chain seq x y z
N MET A 1 -28.87 10.79 11.20
CA MET A 1 -27.50 10.84 10.63
C MET A 1 -26.53 11.26 11.73
N LYS A 2 -25.89 10.28 12.36
CA LYS A 2 -24.80 10.38 13.33
C LYS A 2 -23.89 9.18 13.03
N GLU A 3 -23.24 9.20 11.88
CA GLU A 3 -22.30 8.12 11.46
C GLU A 3 -20.91 8.69 11.14
N SER A 4 -20.77 10.00 10.99
CA SER A 4 -19.53 10.63 10.51
C SER A 4 -18.39 10.70 11.54
N ASN A 5 -18.65 10.57 12.84
CA ASN A 5 -17.60 10.77 13.85
C ASN A 5 -16.84 9.47 14.23
N ASP A 6 -17.49 8.32 14.11
CA ASP A 6 -16.89 7.05 14.54
C ASP A 6 -16.00 6.45 13.44
N ASP A 7 -16.43 6.50 12.17
CA ASP A 7 -15.65 6.06 11.01
C ASP A 7 -14.35 6.87 10.83
N ASP A 8 -14.42 8.18 11.06
CA ASP A 8 -13.25 9.07 11.01
C ASP A 8 -12.24 8.75 12.11
N ASN A 9 -12.71 8.37 13.29
CA ASN A 9 -11.85 8.01 14.42
C ASN A 9 -11.19 6.64 14.20
N GLU A 10 -11.93 5.65 13.71
CA GLU A 10 -11.40 4.33 13.37
C GLU A 10 -10.34 4.43 12.26
N THR A 11 -10.61 5.24 11.23
CA THR A 11 -9.67 5.49 10.14
C THR A 11 -8.39 6.15 10.63
N LYS A 12 -8.48 7.17 11.50
CA LYS A 12 -7.32 7.82 12.11
C LYS A 12 -6.48 6.87 12.96
N GLN A 13 -7.11 6.02 13.76
CA GLN A 13 -6.41 5.03 14.58
C GLN A 13 -5.71 3.98 13.71
N LYS A 14 -6.39 3.51 12.66
CA LYS A 14 -5.82 2.57 11.69
C LYS A 14 -4.62 3.19 10.97
N ARG A 15 -4.75 4.43 10.48
CA ARG A 15 -3.66 5.20 9.87
C ARG A 15 -2.46 5.32 10.81
N ALA A 16 -2.67 5.82 12.03
CA ALA A 16 -1.59 6.04 13.01
C ALA A 16 -0.80 4.77 13.33
N ARG A 17 -1.43 3.59 13.23
CA ARG A 17 -0.77 2.29 13.39
C ARG A 17 -0.06 1.82 12.12
N ILE A 18 -0.69 1.99 10.96
CA ILE A 18 -0.26 1.37 9.71
C ILE A 18 0.78 2.22 8.97
N GLU A 19 0.60 3.54 8.92
CA GLU A 19 1.47 4.45 8.16
C GLU A 19 2.95 4.32 8.54
N PRO A 20 3.35 4.33 9.83
CA PRO A 20 4.76 4.17 10.19
C PRO A 20 5.33 2.83 9.72
N HIS A 21 4.55 1.75 9.82
CA HIS A 21 4.96 0.42 9.35
C HIS A 21 5.14 0.39 7.84
N LEU A 22 4.21 0.98 7.09
CA LEU A 22 4.29 1.04 5.62
C LEU A 22 5.53 1.78 5.17
N MET A 23 5.76 2.97 5.73
CA MET A 23 6.91 3.79 5.39
C MET A 23 8.22 3.12 5.77
N ALA A 24 8.30 2.46 6.93
CA ALA A 24 9.53 1.78 7.36
C ALA A 24 9.84 0.48 6.60
N THR A 25 8.83 -0.17 6.02
CA THR A 25 8.98 -1.52 5.43
C THR A 25 9.01 -1.53 3.91
N PHE A 26 8.33 -0.59 3.26
CA PHE A 26 8.13 -0.64 1.80
C PHE A 26 8.60 0.61 1.06
N HIS A 27 8.87 1.73 1.75
CA HIS A 27 9.27 2.97 1.09
C HIS A 27 10.72 2.89 0.63
N GLU A 28 10.94 3.16 -0.66
CA GLU A 28 12.22 3.03 -1.37
C GLU A 28 12.77 1.60 -1.38
N GLU A 29 11.95 0.60 -1.04
CA GLU A 29 12.33 -0.80 -0.97
C GLU A 29 11.96 -1.56 -2.24
N ARG A 30 12.70 -2.64 -2.48
CA ARG A 30 12.46 -3.57 -3.59
C ARG A 30 11.35 -4.54 -3.23
N VAL A 31 10.30 -4.57 -4.04
CA VAL A 31 9.08 -5.34 -3.77
C VAL A 31 8.64 -6.18 -4.96
N LEU A 32 7.96 -7.29 -4.68
CA LEU A 32 7.16 -8.02 -5.65
C LEU A 32 5.74 -7.46 -5.63
N PHE A 33 5.35 -6.79 -6.71
CA PHE A 33 3.98 -6.42 -7.01
C PHE A 33 3.23 -7.58 -7.67
N GLU A 34 2.01 -7.84 -7.20
CA GLU A 34 1.10 -8.82 -7.76
C GLU A 34 -0.31 -8.25 -7.93
N GLU A 35 -0.88 -8.38 -9.13
CA GLU A 35 -2.29 -8.14 -9.41
C GLU A 35 -2.80 -9.15 -10.44
N ARG A 36 -3.65 -10.09 -10.01
CA ARG A 36 -4.16 -11.19 -10.84
C ARG A 36 -3.04 -12.00 -11.52
N ARG A 37 -2.77 -11.72 -12.80
CA ARG A 37 -1.74 -12.39 -13.63
C ARG A 37 -0.48 -11.54 -13.80
N ILE A 38 -0.51 -10.29 -13.34
CA ILE A 38 0.62 -9.36 -13.39
C ILE A 38 1.47 -9.64 -12.16
N ARG A 39 2.77 -9.88 -12.39
CA ARG A 39 3.80 -10.00 -11.36
C ARG A 39 5.01 -9.21 -11.81
N LYS A 40 5.47 -8.28 -10.99
CA LYS A 40 6.59 -7.38 -11.32
C LYS A 40 7.45 -7.16 -10.09
N ILE A 41 8.77 -7.21 -10.26
CA ILE A 41 9.68 -6.66 -9.27
C ILE A 41 9.84 -5.17 -9.56
N ALA A 42 9.74 -4.35 -8.53
CA ALA A 42 9.79 -2.90 -8.64
C ALA A 42 10.38 -2.28 -7.38
N VAL A 43 10.90 -1.06 -7.49
CA VAL A 43 11.15 -0.20 -6.32
C VAL A 43 9.87 0.56 -6.01
N ALA A 44 9.46 0.57 -4.75
CA ALA A 44 8.21 1.20 -4.31
C ALA A 44 8.45 2.54 -3.61
N THR A 45 7.88 3.63 -4.12
CA THR A 45 7.87 4.93 -3.43
C THR A 45 6.47 5.23 -2.90
N LEU A 46 6.35 5.31 -1.58
CA LEU A 46 5.07 5.51 -0.88
C LEU A 46 4.84 6.97 -0.52
N THR A 47 3.59 7.43 -0.64
CA THR A 47 3.08 8.67 -0.05
C THR A 47 1.79 8.37 0.69
N CYS A 48 1.64 8.87 1.91
CA CYS A 48 0.48 8.66 2.76
C CYS A 48 -0.24 9.99 3.06
N ASP A 49 -1.57 9.97 3.07
CA ASP A 49 -2.39 11.14 3.41
C ASP A 49 -3.60 10.76 4.27
N GLU A 50 -4.57 11.67 4.42
CA GLU A 50 -5.77 11.43 5.21
C GLU A 50 -6.67 10.34 4.64
N TRP A 51 -6.62 10.09 3.33
CA TRP A 51 -7.45 9.11 2.65
C TRP A 51 -6.80 7.71 2.63
N GLY A 52 -5.49 7.63 2.37
CA GLY A 52 -4.84 6.35 2.16
C GLY A 52 -3.36 6.42 1.82
N VAL A 53 -2.91 5.38 1.12
CA VAL A 53 -1.56 5.28 0.57
C VAL A 53 -1.62 5.33 -0.95
N SER A 54 -0.66 6.03 -1.54
CA SER A 54 -0.29 5.96 -2.96
C SER A 54 1.09 5.34 -3.07
N ILE A 55 1.24 4.35 -3.95
CA ILE A 55 2.47 3.59 -4.15
C ILE A 55 2.85 3.71 -5.61
N GLN A 56 3.88 4.50 -5.89
CA GLN A 56 4.51 4.52 -7.21
C GLN A 56 5.48 3.34 -7.29
N LEU A 57 5.33 2.52 -8.32
CA LEU A 57 6.15 1.35 -8.60
C LEU A 57 6.99 1.64 -9.83
N ASP A 58 8.30 1.55 -9.68
CA ASP A 58 9.27 1.63 -10.77
C ASP A 58 9.77 0.20 -11.10
N PRO A 59 9.24 -0.45 -12.14
CA PRO A 59 9.58 -1.84 -12.46
C PRO A 59 11.04 -2.02 -12.86
N GLU A 60 11.63 -3.17 -12.55
CA GLU A 60 12.99 -3.51 -13.02
C GLU A 60 13.06 -3.86 -14.51
N ASP A 61 11.90 -4.05 -15.16
CA ASP A 61 11.80 -4.29 -16.59
C ASP A 61 11.59 -2.97 -17.37
N ASP A 62 11.69 -3.00 -18.69
CA ASP A 62 11.53 -1.80 -19.55
C ASP A 62 10.09 -1.23 -19.60
N ASN A 63 9.23 -1.55 -18.63
CA ASN A 63 7.90 -0.96 -18.55
C ASN A 63 7.92 0.38 -17.83
N GLU A 64 7.00 1.26 -18.21
CA GLU A 64 6.85 2.55 -17.55
C GLU A 64 6.43 2.39 -16.07
N PRO A 65 6.87 3.31 -15.19
CA PRO A 65 6.39 3.39 -13.82
C PRO A 65 4.86 3.52 -13.76
N PHE A 66 4.26 2.92 -12.74
CA PHE A 66 2.81 2.98 -12.53
C PHE A 66 2.48 3.13 -11.06
N THR A 67 1.27 3.58 -10.76
CA THR A 67 0.83 3.86 -9.39
C THR A 67 -0.37 3.01 -9.03
N VAL A 68 -0.33 2.42 -7.84
CA VAL A 68 -1.50 1.82 -7.18
C VAL A 68 -1.79 2.56 -5.88
N SER A 69 -3.07 2.58 -5.49
CA SER A 69 -3.49 3.26 -4.27
C SER A 69 -4.52 2.45 -3.51
N GLY A 70 -4.65 2.74 -2.22
CA GLY A 70 -5.61 2.08 -1.34
C GLY A 70 -5.98 2.96 -0.16
N ALA A 71 -7.29 3.08 0.08
CA ALA A 71 -7.81 3.79 1.25
C ALA A 71 -7.49 3.02 2.54
N TRP A 72 -7.29 3.73 3.65
CA TRP A 72 -7.03 3.12 4.96
C TRP A 72 -8.06 2.05 5.33
N SER A 73 -9.34 2.28 5.02
CA SER A 73 -10.44 1.37 5.32
C SER A 73 -10.31 -0.01 4.65
N ILE A 74 -9.71 -0.09 3.45
CA ILE A 74 -9.61 -1.32 2.66
C ILE A 74 -8.21 -1.95 2.66
N LEU A 75 -7.20 -1.24 3.15
CA LEU A 75 -5.84 -1.80 3.25
C LEU A 75 -5.79 -2.95 4.26
N SER A 76 -5.11 -4.02 3.85
CA SER A 76 -4.73 -5.16 4.66
C SER A 76 -3.20 -5.21 4.73
N VAL A 77 -2.64 -5.08 5.94
CA VAL A 77 -1.21 -4.93 6.16
C VAL A 77 -0.72 -6.04 7.09
N TRP A 78 0.31 -6.74 6.65
CA TRP A 78 1.07 -7.74 7.38
C TRP A 78 2.52 -7.27 7.52
N ALA A 79 3.36 -8.08 8.18
CA ALA A 79 4.75 -7.74 8.45
C ALA A 79 5.54 -7.36 7.19
N ASN A 80 5.49 -8.17 6.14
CA ASN A 80 6.23 -7.98 4.89
C ASN A 80 5.32 -7.90 3.65
N ARG A 81 4.01 -7.75 3.85
CA ARG A 81 3.03 -7.67 2.76
C ARG A 81 1.99 -6.60 3.02
N VAL A 82 1.63 -5.84 2.00
CA VAL A 82 0.44 -4.98 2.00
C VAL A 82 -0.37 -5.24 0.74
N GLY A 83 -1.69 -5.20 0.86
CA GLY A 83 -2.59 -5.19 -0.29
C GLY A 83 -3.87 -4.44 0.03
N ALA A 84 -4.68 -4.22 -1.01
CA ALA A 84 -5.98 -3.58 -0.87
C ALA A 84 -7.10 -4.57 -1.20
N ALA A 85 -8.05 -4.70 -0.26
CA ALA A 85 -9.23 -5.51 -0.47
C ALA A 85 -10.05 -4.98 -1.67
N TYR A 86 -10.72 -5.89 -2.39
CA TYR A 86 -11.60 -5.62 -3.55
C TYR A 86 -10.92 -5.13 -4.83
N VAL A 87 -9.82 -4.40 -4.76
CA VAL A 87 -8.99 -3.99 -5.92
C VAL A 87 -7.96 -5.05 -6.31
N GLY A 88 -7.53 -5.90 -5.37
CA GLY A 88 -6.84 -7.16 -5.70
C GLY A 88 -5.36 -7.04 -6.04
N TRP A 89 -4.73 -5.90 -5.72
CA TRP A 89 -3.29 -5.74 -5.76
C TRP A 89 -2.64 -6.04 -4.41
N GLY A 90 -1.39 -6.49 -4.43
CA GLY A 90 -0.53 -6.61 -3.27
C GLY A 90 0.94 -6.39 -3.60
N ILE A 91 1.70 -5.89 -2.64
CA ILE A 91 3.16 -5.84 -2.69
C ILE A 91 3.72 -6.65 -1.52
N THR A 92 4.81 -7.37 -1.78
CA THR A 92 5.54 -8.13 -0.77
C THR A 92 7.01 -7.72 -0.83
N LEU A 93 7.64 -7.50 0.32
CA LEU A 93 9.07 -7.21 0.38
C LEU A 93 9.84 -8.38 -0.24
N VAL A 94 10.80 -8.09 -1.11
CA VAL A 94 11.72 -9.10 -1.63
C VAL A 94 12.89 -9.18 -0.65
N GLU A 95 13.05 -10.33 -0.01
CA GLU A 95 14.26 -10.62 0.77
C GLU A 95 15.36 -11.05 -0.22
N ASP A 96 16.55 -10.46 -0.09
CA ASP A 96 17.76 -10.87 -0.85
C ASP A 96 18.32 -12.23 -0.39
#